data_AF-A0A7C4Y970-F1
#
_entry.id   AF-A0A7C4Y970-F1
#
_cell.length_a   1.000
_cell.length_b   1.000
_cell.length_c   1.000
_cell.angle_alpha   90.00
_cell.angle_beta   90.00
_cell.angle_gamma   90.00
#
_symmetry.space_group_name_H-M   'P 1'
#
loop_
_entity.id
_entity.type
_entity.pdbx_description
1 polymer ?
#
loop_
_entity_poly.entity_id
_entity_poly.type
_entity_poly.pdbx_seq_one_letter_code
_entity_poly.pdbx_strand_id
1 'polypeptide(L)'
;FAVNEVYFYDVAQAGILVNLVMFVFNLFPLPPLDGGRILVGLLPVRQAIAVSRVEPYGFFIVMALVLTGIVTTFWLSPLMAVSMQLLKVLLSPFQMLL
;
A
#
# COMPACT_ATOMS: atom_id res chain seq x y z
N PHE A 1 26.50 2.67 -26.94
CA PHE A 1 25.14 3.12 -26.58
C PHE A 1 24.13 1.97 -26.66
N ALA A 2 24.43 0.83 -26.02
CA ALA A 2 23.45 -0.22 -25.84
C ALA A 2 22.86 -0.02 -24.45
N VAL A 3 21.75 0.72 -24.36
CA VAL A 3 20.96 0.62 -23.15
C VAL A 3 20.39 -0.79 -23.17
N ASN A 4 20.89 -1.67 -22.30
CA ASN A 4 20.35 -3.02 -22.18
C ASN A 4 18.86 -2.88 -21.88
N GLU A 5 17.99 -3.41 -22.74
CA GLU A 5 16.52 -3.35 -22.56
C GLU A 5 16.09 -3.90 -21.19
N VAL A 6 16.88 -4.83 -20.65
CA VAL A 6 16.79 -5.37 -19.29
C VAL A 6 16.76 -4.26 -18.23
N TYR A 7 17.58 -3.21 -18.38
CA TYR A 7 17.64 -2.12 -17.39
C TYR A 7 16.34 -1.32 -17.33
N PHE A 8 15.74 -0.98 -18.48
CA PHE A 8 14.49 -0.22 -18.50
C PHE A 8 13.32 -1.07 -17.97
N TYR A 9 13.30 -2.36 -18.30
CA TYR A 9 12.32 -3.30 -17.78
C TYR A 9 12.41 -3.40 -16.25
N ASP A 10 13.62 -3.59 -15.70
CA ASP A 10 13.84 -3.71 -14.26
C ASP A 10 13.48 -2.42 -13.51
N VAL A 11 13.82 -1.24 -14.07
CA VAL A 11 13.46 0.05 -13.49
C VAL A 11 11.94 0.27 -13.51
N ALA A 12 11.26 -0.10 -14.60
CA ALA A 12 9.80 -0.03 -14.68
C ALA A 12 9.14 -0.98 -13.67
N GLN A 13 9.63 -2.21 -13.55
CA GLN A 13 9.13 -3.18 -12.58
C GLN A 13 9.35 -2.72 -11.14
N ALA A 14 10.52 -2.16 -10.83
CA ALA A 14 10.81 -1.57 -9.53
C ALA A 14 9.89 -0.38 -9.24
N GLY A 15 9.65 0.48 -10.23
CA GLY A 15 8.73 1.61 -10.11
C GLY A 15 7.29 1.19 -9.80
N ILE A 16 6.79 0.15 -10.48
CA ILE A 16 5.47 -0.42 -10.20
C ILE A 16 5.42 -0.97 -8.77
N LEU A 17 6.44 -1.74 -8.37
CA LEU A 17 6.49 -2.38 -7.06
C LEU A 17 6.52 -1.33 -5.92
N VAL A 18 7.38 -0.32 -6.01
CA VAL A 18 7.49 0.72 -4.98
C VAL A 18 6.18 1.51 -4.84
N ASN A 19 5.58 1.91 -5.97
CA ASN A 19 4.30 2.64 -5.92
C ASN A 19 3.16 1.79 -5.34
N LEU A 20 3.11 0.50 -5.69
CA LEU A 20 2.13 -0.42 -5.11
C LEU A 20 2.32 -0.60 -3.60
N VAL A 21 3.56 -0.79 -3.14
CA VAL A 21 3.84 -0.92 -1.70
C VAL A 21 3.43 0.36 -0.96
N MET A 22 3.78 1.53 -1.50
CA MET A 22 3.38 2.82 -0.93
C MET A 22 1.85 2.98 -0.90
N PHE A 23 1.16 2.59 -1.98
CA PHE A 23 -0.30 2.62 -2.06
C PHE A 23 -0.95 1.72 -1.00
N VAL A 24 -0.54 0.45 -0.93
CA VAL A 24 -1.10 -0.52 0.02
C VAL A 24 -0.80 -0.12 1.47
N PHE A 25 0.40 0.40 1.74
CA PHE A 25 0.78 0.90 3.04
C PHE A 25 -0.05 2.11 3.45
N ASN A 26 -0.24 3.08 2.54
CA ASN A 26 -1.09 4.24 2.80
C ASN A 26 -2.57 3.88 2.98
N LEU A 27 -3.04 2.74 2.47
CA LEU A 27 -4.40 2.27 2.70
C LEU A 27 -4.62 1.66 4.10
N PHE A 28 -3.55 1.45 4.87
CA PHE A 28 -3.65 0.86 6.21
C PHE A 28 -4.50 1.75 7.15
N PRO A 29 -5.54 1.22 7.80
CA PRO A 29 -6.53 1.98 8.55
C PRO A 29 -6.03 2.38 9.95
N LEU A 30 -4.89 3.06 10.01
CA LEU A 30 -4.27 3.52 11.24
C LEU A 30 -3.68 4.93 11.02
N PRO A 31 -4.05 5.94 11.84
CA PRO A 31 -3.37 7.24 11.80
C PRO A 31 -1.88 7.03 12.11
N PRO A 32 -0.91 7.67 11.44
CA PRO A 32 -1.00 8.87 10.58
C PRO A 32 -1.18 8.61 9.08
N LEU A 33 -1.35 7.35 8.67
CA LEU A 33 -1.47 6.97 7.25
C LEU A 33 -2.82 7.42 6.68
N ASP A 34 -2.89 7.57 5.35
CA ASP A 34 -4.08 8.12 4.69
C ASP A 34 -5.34 7.27 4.94
N GLY A 35 -5.20 5.95 5.02
CA GLY A 35 -6.27 5.02 5.37
C GLY A 35 -6.83 5.26 6.77
N GLY A 36 -6.00 5.69 7.73
CA GLY A 36 -6.44 6.12 9.05
C GLY A 36 -7.30 7.38 9.00
N ARG A 37 -6.96 8.33 8.13
CA ARG A 37 -7.76 9.56 7.93
C ARG A 37 -9.09 9.27 7.24
N ILE A 38 -9.08 8.37 6.25
CA ILE A 38 -10.29 7.88 5.58
C ILE A 38 -11.21 7.21 6.60
N LEU A 39 -10.66 6.34 7.47
CA LEU A 39 -11.42 5.68 8.51
C LEU A 39 -12.07 6.70 9.47
N VAL A 40 -11.31 7.69 9.95
CA VAL A 40 -11.84 8.74 10.85
C VAL A 40 -12.93 9.57 10.17
N GLY A 41 -12.81 9.88 8.88
CA GLY A 41 -13.82 10.60 8.11
C GLY A 41 -15.10 9.81 7.85
N LEU A 42 -15.02 8.47 7.79
CA LEU A 42 -16.18 7.59 7.62
C LEU A 42 -16.89 7.26 8.95
N LEU A 43 -16.21 7.41 10.08
CA LEU A 43 -16.75 7.07 11.39
C LEU A 43 -17.63 8.18 11.99
N PRO A 44 -18.71 7.84 12.72
CA PRO A 44 -19.46 8.77 13.55
C PRO A 44 -18.56 9.53 14.54
N VAL A 45 -18.90 10.79 14.83
CA VAL A 45 -18.12 11.73 15.66
C VAL A 45 -17.58 11.11 16.96
N ARG A 46 -18.36 10.28 17.65
CA ARG A 46 -17.93 9.62 18.90
C ARG A 46 -16.76 8.66 18.70
N GLN A 47 -16.77 7.90 17.61
CA GLN A 47 -15.72 6.93 17.29
C GLN A 47 -14.50 7.64 16.69
N ALA A 48 -14.72 8.68 15.88
CA ALA A 48 -13.66 9.54 15.38
C ALA A 48 -12.81 10.16 16.51
N ILE A 49 -13.46 10.64 17.59
CA ILE A 49 -12.75 11.19 18.76
C ILE A 49 -11.95 10.12 19.50
N ALA A 50 -12.42 8.87 19.55
CA ALA A 50 -11.68 7.78 20.18
C ALA A 50 -10.42 7.43 19.38
N VAL A 51 -10.53 7.39 18.04
CA VAL A 51 -9.40 7.08 17.15
C VAL A 51 -8.40 8.23 17.09
N SER A 52 -8.83 9.49 17.14
CA SER A 52 -7.93 10.65 17.14
C SER A 52 -7.03 10.73 18.38
N ARG A 53 -7.45 10.13 19.51
CA ARG A 53 -6.58 10.01 20.69
C ARG A 53 -5.38 9.09 20.48
N VAL A 54 -5.47 8.18 19.51
CA VAL A 54 -4.39 7.24 19.15
C VAL A 54 -3.41 7.87 18.15
N GLU A 55 -3.81 8.95 17.47
CA GLU A 55 -3.02 9.65 16.45
C GLU A 55 -1.59 10.01 16.88
N PRO A 56 -1.33 10.56 18.10
CA PRO A 56 0.03 10.89 18.54
C PRO A 56 0.95 9.67 18.67
N TYR A 57 0.38 8.50 18.96
CA TYR A 57 1.13 7.24 19.11
C TYR A 57 1.13 6.40 17.83
N GLY A 58 0.38 6.82 16.81
CA GLY A 58 0.18 6.09 15.57
C GLY A 58 1.48 5.67 14.90
N PHE A 59 2.46 6.58 14.82
CA PHE A 59 3.78 6.28 14.25
C PHE A 59 4.48 5.10 14.97
N PHE A 60 4.48 5.09 16.30
CA PHE A 60 5.10 4.03 17.09
C PHE A 60 4.38 2.70 16.92
N ILE A 61 3.05 2.72 16.82
CA ILE A 61 2.24 1.53 16.57
C ILE A 61 2.56 0.93 15.20
N VAL A 62 2.58 1.75 14.13
CA VAL A 62 2.97 1.29 12.79
C VAL A 62 4.38 0.72 12.81
N MET A 63 5.33 1.41 13.43
CA MET A 63 6.72 0.96 13.50
C MET A 63 6.83 -0.41 14.18
N ALA A 64 6.18 -0.61 15.33
CA ALA A 64 6.17 -1.89 16.02
C ALA A 64 5.54 -3.00 15.16
N LEU A 65 4.44 -2.71 14.46
CA LEU A 65 3.76 -3.67 13.59
C LEU A 65 4.57 -4.04 12.34
N VAL A 66 5.36 -3.11 11.80
CA VAL A 66 6.26 -3.37 10.67
C VAL A 66 7.46 -4.18 11.13
N LEU A 67 8.09 -3.81 12.25
CA LEU A 67 9.23 -4.52 12.81
C LEU A 67 8.89 -5.96 13.23
N THR A 68 7.69 -6.19 13.74
CA THR A 68 7.18 -7.53 14.06
C THR A 68 6.77 -8.34 12.82
N GLY A 69 6.75 -7.74 11.64
CA GLY A 69 6.34 -8.39 10.39
C GLY A 69 4.84 -8.61 10.25
N ILE A 70 4.03 -8.24 11.25
CA ILE A 70 2.58 -8.47 11.25
C ILE A 70 1.93 -7.71 10.09
N VAL A 71 2.26 -6.43 9.91
CA VAL A 71 1.74 -5.63 8.79
C VAL A 71 2.19 -6.20 7.46
N THR A 72 3.43 -6.67 7.35
CA THR A 72 3.92 -7.23 6.09
C THR A 72 3.18 -8.51 5.71
N THR A 73 3.02 -9.43 6.65
CA THR A 73 2.41 -10.75 6.39
C THR A 73 0.89 -10.67 6.22
N PHE A 74 0.20 -9.94 7.11
CA PHE A 74 -1.26 -9.92 7.15
C PHE A 74 -1.89 -8.80 6.33
N TRP A 75 -1.15 -7.72 6.02
CA TRP A 75 -1.67 -6.59 5.25
C TRP A 75 -0.98 -6.48 3.89
N LEU A 76 0.33 -6.22 3.86
CA LEU A 76 1.04 -5.95 2.61
C LEU A 76 0.97 -7.14 1.64
N SER A 77 1.34 -8.35 2.06
CA SER A 77 1.38 -9.52 1.19
C SER A 77 0.05 -9.82 0.48
N PRO A 78 -1.09 -9.96 1.18
CA PRO A 78 -2.36 -10.26 0.50
C PRO A 78 -2.83 -9.11 -0.39
N LEU A 79 -2.73 -7.85 0.07
CA LEU A 79 -3.14 -6.71 -0.76
C LEU A 79 -2.24 -6.54 -1.97
N MET A 80 -0.92 -6.71 -1.85
CA MET A 80 0.00 -6.68 -2.99
C MET A 80 -0.34 -7.77 -4.02
N ALA A 81 -0.67 -8.99 -3.57
CA ALA A 81 -1.08 -10.06 -4.46
C ALA A 81 -2.37 -9.69 -5.22
N VAL A 82 -3.38 -9.16 -4.52
CA VAL A 82 -4.63 -8.71 -5.13
C VAL A 82 -4.39 -7.55 -6.10
N SER A 83 -3.66 -6.50 -5.69
CA SER A 83 -3.37 -5.35 -6.54
C SER A 83 -2.56 -5.73 -7.78
N MET A 84 -1.60 -6.66 -7.64
CA MET A 84 -0.83 -7.16 -8.78
C MET A 84 -1.70 -8.01 -9.73
N GLN A 85 -2.60 -8.83 -9.20
CA GLN A 85 -3.56 -9.57 -10.02
C GLN A 85 -4.50 -8.62 -10.76
N LEU A 86 -5.01 -7.58 -10.09
CA LEU A 86 -5.83 -6.56 -10.71
C LEU A 86 -5.08 -5.84 -11.83
N LEU A 87 -3.84 -5.40 -11.59
CA LEU A 87 -3.02 -4.78 -12.63
C LEU A 87 -2.80 -5.73 -13.82
N LYS A 88 -2.52 -7.01 -13.57
CA LYS A 88 -2.37 -8.01 -14.65
C LYS A 88 -3.67 -8.19 -15.45
N VAL A 89 -4.82 -8.25 -14.80
CA VAL A 89 -6.13 -8.37 -15.47
C VAL A 89 -6.47 -7.11 -16.26
N LEU A 90 -6.16 -5.92 -15.72
CA LEU A 90 -6.37 -4.65 -16.43
C LEU A 90 -5.44 -4.49 -17.63
N LEU A 91 -4.22 -5.02 -17.53
CA LEU A 91 -3.22 -4.97 -18.60
C LEU A 91 -3.33 -6.13 -19.60
N SER A 92 -3.98 -7.24 -19.24
CA SER A 92 -4.12 -8.39 -20.14
C SER A 92 -4.73 -8.09 -21.50
N PRO A 93 -5.79 -7.26 -21.66
CA PRO A 93 -6.30 -6.93 -23.00
C PRO A 93 -5.28 -6.15 -23.85
N PHE A 94 -4.43 -5.32 -23.23
CA PHE A 94 -3.36 -4.62 -23.93
C PHE A 94 -2.23 -5.57 -24.34
N GLN A 95 -1.91 -6.55 -23.50
CA GLN A 95 -0.92 -7.58 -23.82
C GLN A 95 -1.36 -8.51 -24.96
N MET A 96 -2.67 -8.70 -25.14
CA MET A 96 -3.21 -9.47 -26.26
C MET A 96 -3.18 -8.71 -27.60
N LEU A 97 -3.01 -7.38 -27.55
CA LEU A 97 -2.97 -6.51 -28.74
C LEU A 97 -1.55 -6.24 -29.27
N LEU A 98 -0.53 -6.53 -28.47
CA LEU A 98 0.90 -6.44 -28.82
C LEU A 98 1.43 -7.81 -29.24
#